data_AF-A0A7C4IXS2-F1
#
_entry.id   AF-A0A7C4IXS2-F1
#
_cell.length_a   1.000
_cell.length_b   1.000
_cell.length_c   1.000
_cell.angle_alpha   90.00
_cell.angle_beta   90.00
_cell.angle_gamma   90.00
#
_symmetry.space_group_name_H-M   'P 1'
#
loop_
_entity.id
_entity.type
_entity.pdbx_description
1 polymer ?
#
loop_
_entity_poly.entity_id
_entity_poly.type
_entity_poly.pdbx_seq_one_letter_code
_entity_poly.pdbx_strand_id
1 'polypeptide(L)'
;MMTTMENYGQGNPFWKWWNKLSFVQKRLFRMFASMMVMILCFPLYYLGLFGSVEGPLNPGRIGDSLAGMGVTKTHSLVFFLSFLIIALTWNWIYNIVSLLLGSRLTCNKLDEEGKPCGACVERRKVVQKKTGQKVAQYVCANGHKRPDAHFHPVQKGTFSHTVWVIALIFCVIVLFLS
;
A
#
# COMPACT_ATOMS: atom_id res chain seq x y z
N MET A 1 9.05 -43.01 0.02
CA MET A 1 8.66 -41.88 -0.83
C MET A 1 7.71 -41.00 -0.01
N MET A 2 8.27 -40.05 0.72
CA MET A 2 7.51 -39.09 1.54
C MET A 2 7.92 -37.72 1.02
N THR A 3 7.05 -37.15 0.19
CA THR A 3 7.22 -35.84 -0.42
C THR A 3 7.31 -34.79 0.67
N THR A 4 8.46 -34.13 0.69
CA THR A 4 8.73 -32.86 1.35
C THR A 4 7.58 -31.89 1.10
N MET A 5 6.82 -31.56 2.14
CA MET A 5 5.91 -30.42 2.10
C MET A 5 6.75 -29.16 1.95
N GLU A 6 6.70 -28.60 0.75
CA GLU A 6 7.39 -27.39 0.36
C GLU A 6 6.98 -26.19 1.23
N ASN A 7 8.03 -25.46 1.59
CA ASN A 7 8.13 -24.26 2.38
C ASN A 7 7.39 -23.06 1.76
N TYR A 8 6.06 -23.10 1.65
CA TYR A 8 5.26 -21.93 1.27
C TYR A 8 5.01 -21.03 2.49
N GLY A 9 5.90 -20.06 2.72
CA GLY A 9 5.65 -18.99 3.70
C GLY A 9 6.88 -18.25 4.25
N GLN A 10 8.06 -18.40 3.66
CA GLN A 10 9.32 -18.00 4.28
C GLN A 10 9.80 -16.55 4.00
N GLY A 11 8.90 -15.63 3.64
CA GLY A 11 9.25 -14.23 3.38
C GLY A 11 9.00 -13.25 4.53
N ASN A 12 8.10 -13.57 5.47
CA ASN A 12 7.62 -12.58 6.43
C ASN A 12 8.26 -12.79 7.82
N PRO A 13 9.01 -11.82 8.38
CA PRO A 13 9.66 -11.94 9.70
C PRO A 13 8.70 -12.35 10.82
N PHE A 14 7.45 -11.89 10.74
CA PHE A 14 6.38 -12.24 11.68
C PHE A 14 6.08 -13.74 11.71
N TRP A 15 5.96 -14.38 10.54
CA TRP A 15 5.68 -15.82 10.45
C TRP A 15 6.85 -16.66 10.96
N LYS A 16 8.09 -16.22 10.72
CA LYS A 16 9.28 -16.87 11.27
C LYS A 16 9.32 -16.80 12.79
N TRP A 17 9.02 -15.64 13.37
CA TRP A 17 8.90 -15.49 14.83
C TRP A 17 7.75 -16.34 15.39
N TRP A 18 6.58 -16.28 14.77
CA TRP A 18 5.41 -17.05 15.20
C TRP A 18 5.68 -18.56 15.22
N ASN A 19 6.38 -19.08 14.21
CA ASN A 19 6.71 -20.51 14.13
C ASN A 19 7.74 -20.97 15.16
N LYS A 20 8.57 -20.06 15.71
CA LYS A 20 9.51 -20.36 16.80
C LYS A 20 8.82 -20.55 18.17
N LEU A 21 7.59 -20.06 18.34
CA LEU A 21 6.84 -20.20 19.59
C LEU A 21 6.31 -21.63 19.78
N SER A 22 6.35 -22.11 21.03
CA SER A 22 5.82 -23.43 21.40
C SER A 22 4.28 -23.49 21.25
N PHE A 23 3.72 -24.69 21.20
CA PHE A 23 2.26 -24.88 21.09
C PHE A 23 1.49 -24.18 22.22
N VAL A 24 2.00 -24.29 23.45
CA VAL A 24 1.42 -23.64 24.64
C VAL A 24 1.50 -22.11 24.52
N GLN A 25 2.63 -21.56 24.06
CA GLN A 25 2.79 -20.12 23.85
C GLN A 25 1.84 -19.58 22.78
N LYS A 26 1.67 -20.29 21.66
CA LYS A 26 0.70 -19.90 20.61
C LYS A 26 -0.73 -19.90 21.14
N ARG A 27 -1.10 -20.90 21.95
CA ARG A 27 -2.44 -20.98 22.56
C ARG A 27 -2.67 -19.85 23.57
N LEU A 28 -1.68 -19.56 24.40
CA LEU A 28 -1.73 -18.45 25.35
C LEU A 28 -1.85 -17.10 24.64
N PHE A 29 -1.08 -16.86 23.57
CA PHE A 29 -1.17 -15.62 22.80
C PHE A 29 -2.54 -15.44 22.15
N ARG A 30 -3.13 -16.51 21.59
CA ARG A 30 -4.49 -16.46 21.03
C ARG A 30 -5.54 -16.13 22.10
N MET A 31 -5.41 -16.71 23.30
CA MET A 31 -6.30 -16.42 24.42
C MET A 31 -6.14 -14.96 24.89
N PHE A 32 -4.91 -14.46 24.97
CA PHE A 32 -4.66 -13.07 25.35
C PHE A 32 -5.21 -12.09 24.30
N ALA A 33 -5.01 -12.39 23.01
CA ALA A 33 -5.57 -11.59 21.93
C ALA A 33 -7.11 -11.55 21.98
N SER A 34 -7.78 -12.68 22.23
CA SER A 34 -9.24 -12.69 22.37
C SER A 34 -9.71 -11.95 23.62
N MET A 35 -9.01 -12.09 24.75
CA MET A 35 -9.29 -11.31 25.96
C MET A 35 -9.11 -9.81 25.74
N MET A 36 -8.06 -9.37 25.04
CA MET A 36 -7.87 -7.96 24.71
C MET A 36 -9.00 -7.42 23.83
N VAL A 37 -9.40 -8.17 22.80
CA VAL A 37 -10.54 -7.77 21.95
C VAL A 37 -11.80 -7.64 22.79
N MET A 38 -12.07 -8.60 23.68
CA MET A 38 -13.22 -8.55 24.58
C MET A 38 -13.17 -7.32 25.51
N ILE A 39 -12.01 -7.05 26.13
CA ILE A 39 -11.80 -5.89 27.01
C ILE A 39 -11.98 -4.57 26.25
N LEU A 40 -11.70 -4.52 24.95
CA LEU A 40 -11.93 -3.33 24.13
C LEU A 40 -13.39 -3.22 23.68
N CYS A 41 -14.02 -4.33 23.28
CA CYS A 41 -15.38 -4.34 22.76
C CYS A 41 -16.42 -4.05 23.85
N PHE A 42 -16.23 -4.48 25.09
CA PHE A 42 -17.20 -4.26 26.16
C PHE A 42 -17.38 -2.78 26.52
N PRO A 43 -16.32 -1.98 26.79
CA PRO A 43 -16.46 -0.54 26.96
C PRO A 43 -17.07 0.13 25.74
N LEU A 44 -16.65 -0.22 24.52
CA LEU A 44 -17.23 0.36 23.30
C LEU A 44 -18.72 0.06 23.15
N TYR A 45 -19.14 -1.14 23.55
CA TYR A 45 -20.55 -1.53 23.60
C TYR A 45 -21.33 -0.70 24.61
N TYR A 46 -20.85 -0.59 25.85
CA TYR A 46 -21.54 0.18 26.90
C TYR A 46 -21.50 1.69 26.64
N LEU A 47 -20.50 2.18 25.93
CA LEU A 47 -20.46 3.56 25.45
C LEU A 47 -21.40 3.81 24.26
N GLY A 48 -22.05 2.77 23.73
CA GLY A 48 -23.09 2.87 22.72
C GLY A 48 -22.61 2.85 21.27
N LEU A 49 -21.34 2.52 20.99
CA LEU A 49 -20.76 2.59 19.63
C LEU A 49 -21.54 1.78 18.58
N PHE A 50 -22.13 0.65 19.00
CA PHE A 50 -22.89 -0.24 18.11
C PHE A 50 -24.37 0.18 17.96
N GLY A 51 -24.81 1.26 18.60
CA GLY A 51 -26.17 1.78 18.49
C GLY A 51 -27.25 1.01 19.26
N SER A 52 -26.92 -0.15 19.84
CA SER A 52 -27.84 -0.97 20.64
C SER A 52 -28.03 -0.48 22.08
N VAL A 53 -27.11 0.34 22.58
CA VAL A 53 -27.14 0.93 23.92
C VAL A 53 -27.05 2.45 23.80
N GLU A 54 -27.79 3.17 24.62
CA GLU A 54 -27.64 4.61 24.73
C GLU A 54 -26.34 4.95 25.47
N GLY A 55 -25.43 5.65 24.79
CA GLY A 55 -24.16 6.09 25.36
C GLY A 55 -23.57 7.27 24.57
N PRO A 56 -22.49 7.90 25.04
CA PRO A 56 -21.90 9.07 24.40
C PRO A 56 -21.36 8.78 23.00
N LEU A 57 -20.97 7.52 22.71
CA LEU A 57 -20.52 7.07 21.39
C LEU A 57 -21.67 6.54 20.53
N ASN A 58 -22.94 6.78 20.90
CA ASN A 58 -24.05 6.35 20.07
C ASN A 58 -23.99 7.05 18.69
N PRO A 59 -24.07 6.30 17.58
CA PRO A 59 -23.93 6.85 16.23
C PRO A 59 -24.92 7.97 15.94
N GLY A 60 -26.12 7.95 16.53
CA GLY A 60 -27.09 9.04 16.43
C GLY A 60 -26.57 10.35 17.04
N ARG A 61 -26.07 10.30 18.28
CA ARG A 61 -25.48 11.47 18.96
C ARG A 61 -24.22 11.98 18.30
N ILE A 62 -23.39 11.09 17.76
CA ILE A 62 -22.21 11.47 16.96
C ILE A 62 -22.67 12.21 15.70
N GLY A 63 -23.71 11.70 15.03
CA GLY A 63 -24.34 12.36 13.88
C GLY A 63 -24.88 13.74 14.23
N ASP A 64 -25.62 13.87 15.33
CA ASP A 64 -26.18 15.14 15.81
C ASP A 64 -25.10 16.15 16.18
N SER A 65 -24.02 15.70 16.81
CA SER A 65 -22.87 16.54 17.13
C SER A 65 -22.14 17.02 15.86
N LEU A 66 -21.96 16.14 14.88
CA LEU A 66 -21.39 16.49 13.57
C LEU A 66 -22.29 17.48 12.82
N ALA A 67 -23.61 17.26 12.83
CA ALA A 67 -24.58 18.16 12.24
C ALA A 67 -24.58 19.53 12.95
N GLY A 68 -24.46 19.54 14.28
CA GLY A 68 -24.34 20.76 15.09
C GLY A 68 -23.07 21.58 14.82
N MET A 69 -22.00 20.93 14.34
CA MET A 69 -20.79 21.60 13.84
C MET A 69 -20.93 22.09 12.38
N GLY A 70 -22.09 21.91 11.75
CA GLY A 70 -22.34 22.29 10.36
C GLY A 70 -21.82 21.28 9.32
N VAL A 71 -21.40 20.08 9.74
CA VAL A 71 -21.00 19.02 8.80
C VAL A 71 -22.24 18.46 8.13
N THR A 72 -22.43 18.82 6.88
CA THR A 72 -23.51 18.30 6.03
C THR A 72 -23.06 17.05 5.27
N LYS A 73 -24.03 16.31 4.72
CA LYS A 73 -23.81 15.11 3.90
C LYS A 73 -22.81 15.35 2.75
N THR A 74 -22.89 16.52 2.11
CA THR A 74 -22.00 16.88 0.99
C THR A 74 -20.55 17.05 1.45
N HIS A 75 -20.31 17.60 2.65
CA HIS A 75 -18.96 17.71 3.20
C HIS A 75 -18.33 16.33 3.47
N SER A 76 -19.08 15.40 4.06
CA SER A 76 -18.61 14.03 4.29
C SER A 76 -18.32 13.30 2.98
N LEU A 77 -19.20 13.44 1.98
CA LEU A 77 -18.99 12.84 0.66
C LEU A 77 -17.72 13.38 -0.02
N VAL A 78 -17.55 14.70 -0.05
CA VAL A 78 -16.37 15.34 -0.65
C VAL A 78 -15.09 14.91 0.06
N PHE A 79 -15.12 14.78 1.39
CA PHE A 79 -13.98 14.31 2.16
C PHE A 79 -13.58 12.87 1.76
N PHE A 80 -14.51 11.91 1.80
CA PHE A 80 -14.17 10.51 1.46
C PHE A 80 -13.82 10.35 -0.02
N LEU A 81 -14.46 11.10 -0.91
CA LEU A 81 -14.17 11.08 -2.34
C LEU A 81 -12.76 11.65 -2.62
N SER A 82 -12.40 12.78 -2.03
CA SER A 82 -11.05 13.34 -2.18
C SER A 82 -9.98 12.38 -1.66
N PHE A 83 -10.23 11.77 -0.50
CA PHE A 83 -9.33 10.76 0.07
C PHE A 83 -9.21 9.52 -0.83
N LEU A 84 -10.31 9.05 -1.43
CA LEU A 84 -10.30 7.95 -2.40
C LEU A 84 -9.48 8.30 -3.65
N ILE A 85 -9.67 9.49 -4.21
CA ILE A 85 -8.91 9.97 -5.38
C ILE A 85 -7.41 10.00 -5.04
N ILE A 86 -7.03 10.56 -3.90
CA ILE A 86 -5.62 10.59 -3.45
C ILE A 86 -5.07 9.17 -3.30
N ALA A 87 -5.80 8.28 -2.63
CA ALA A 87 -5.38 6.90 -2.42
C ALA A 87 -5.21 6.10 -3.73
N LEU A 88 -6.00 6.39 -4.76
CA LEU A 88 -5.86 5.77 -6.09
C LEU A 88 -4.69 6.36 -6.88
N THR A 89 -4.58 7.69 -6.91
CA THR A 89 -3.63 8.42 -7.75
C THR A 89 -2.20 8.44 -7.20
N TRP A 90 -2.01 8.34 -5.88
CA TRP A 90 -0.69 8.45 -5.24
C TRP A 90 0.35 7.48 -5.82
N ASN A 91 -0.05 6.24 -6.13
CA ASN A 91 0.87 5.25 -6.69
C ASN A 91 1.37 5.64 -8.09
N TRP A 92 0.51 6.27 -8.90
CA TRP A 92 0.86 6.71 -10.25
C TRP A 92 1.77 7.92 -10.18
N ILE A 93 1.45 8.89 -9.31
CA ILE A 93 2.27 10.07 -9.08
C ILE A 93 3.69 9.66 -8.65
N TYR A 94 3.80 8.74 -7.69
CA TYR A 94 5.09 8.23 -7.23
C TYR A 94 5.90 7.56 -8.35
N ASN A 95 5.25 6.73 -9.17
CA ASN A 95 5.92 6.04 -10.28
C ASN A 95 6.35 7.00 -11.40
N ILE A 96 5.52 8.00 -11.72
CA ILE A 96 5.86 9.04 -12.72
C ILE A 96 7.05 9.87 -12.23
N VAL A 97 7.03 10.34 -10.98
CA VAL A 97 8.13 11.11 -10.40
C VAL A 97 9.42 10.29 -10.35
N SER A 98 9.33 9.01 -9.98
CA SER A 98 10.48 8.08 -9.98
C SER A 98 11.07 7.90 -11.38
N LEU A 99 10.21 7.73 -12.39
CA LEU A 99 10.64 7.62 -13.79
C LEU A 99 11.31 8.91 -14.29
N LEU A 100 10.76 10.08 -13.93
CA LEU A 100 11.32 11.38 -14.32
C LEU A 100 12.70 11.64 -13.68
N LEU A 101 12.86 11.27 -12.41
CA LEU A 101 14.14 11.33 -11.69
C LEU A 101 15.14 10.27 -12.19
N GLY A 102 14.68 9.30 -12.98
CA GLY A 102 15.50 8.19 -13.47
C GLY A 102 15.90 7.21 -12.37
N SER A 103 15.12 7.14 -11.28
CA SER A 103 15.34 6.16 -10.21
C SER A 103 14.76 4.80 -10.62
N ARG A 104 15.30 3.71 -10.06
CA ARG A 104 14.85 2.32 -10.33
C ARG A 104 14.94 1.90 -11.81
N LEU A 105 15.89 2.48 -12.54
CA LEU A 105 16.23 2.08 -13.91
C LEU A 105 17.34 1.02 -13.89
N THR A 106 17.13 -0.07 -14.62
CA THR A 106 18.09 -1.18 -14.75
C THR A 106 18.46 -1.42 -16.21
N CYS A 107 19.68 -1.95 -16.41
CA CYS A 107 20.21 -2.23 -17.73
C CYS A 107 19.61 -3.53 -18.27
N ASN A 108 19.01 -3.47 -19.47
CA ASN A 108 18.43 -4.62 -20.16
C ASN A 108 19.37 -5.23 -21.21
N LYS A 109 20.69 -4.97 -21.15
CA LYS A 109 21.64 -5.64 -22.04
C LYS A 109 21.76 -7.11 -21.63
N LEU A 110 21.54 -8.02 -22.56
CA LEU A 110 21.79 -9.44 -22.37
C LEU A 110 23.30 -9.70 -22.40
N ASP A 111 23.76 -10.52 -21.47
CA ASP A 111 25.11 -11.06 -21.46
C ASP A 111 25.26 -12.22 -22.46
N GLU A 112 26.48 -12.74 -22.66
CA GLU A 112 26.73 -13.88 -23.56
C GLU A 112 25.97 -15.15 -23.15
N GLU A 113 25.63 -15.28 -21.85
CA GLU A 113 24.79 -16.35 -21.30
C GLU A 113 23.27 -16.07 -21.41
N GLY A 114 22.87 -14.96 -22.04
CA GLY A 114 21.46 -14.56 -22.18
C GLY A 114 20.81 -13.98 -20.92
N LYS A 115 21.57 -13.69 -19.86
CA LYS A 115 21.06 -13.06 -18.63
C LYS A 115 21.07 -11.53 -18.77
N PRO A 116 20.02 -10.81 -18.29
CA PRO A 116 20.04 -9.35 -18.30
C PRO A 116 21.06 -8.81 -17.29
N CYS A 117 21.79 -7.78 -17.69
CA CYS A 117 22.83 -7.14 -16.89
C CYS A 117 22.32 -6.67 -15.51
N GLY A 118 21.10 -6.15 -15.42
CA GLY A 118 20.43 -5.81 -14.15
C GLY A 118 21.06 -4.66 -13.35
N ALA A 119 22.22 -4.14 -13.77
CA ALA A 119 22.91 -3.04 -13.11
C ALA A 119 22.10 -1.74 -13.16
N CYS A 120 22.25 -0.91 -12.11
CA CYS A 120 21.65 0.42 -12.06
C CYS A 120 22.14 1.30 -13.23
N VAL A 121 21.23 2.12 -13.74
CA VAL A 121 21.45 2.95 -14.92
C VAL A 121 21.30 4.42 -14.57
N GLU A 122 22.28 5.23 -14.98
CA GLU A 122 22.21 6.68 -14.93
C GLU A 122 21.74 7.26 -16.26
N ARG A 123 20.83 8.22 -16.21
CA ARG A 123 20.40 8.99 -17.38
C ARG A 123 21.36 10.16 -17.61
N ARG A 124 22.13 10.11 -18.70
CA ARG A 124 22.98 11.24 -19.15
C ARG A 124 22.40 11.90 -20.38
N LYS A 125 22.48 13.23 -20.46
CA LYS A 125 22.16 13.97 -21.69
C LYS A 125 23.43 14.04 -22.52
N VAL A 126 23.47 13.38 -23.67
CA VAL A 126 24.62 13.37 -24.57
C VAL A 126 24.24 14.05 -25.88
N VAL A 127 25.09 14.94 -26.36
CA VAL A 127 24.93 15.57 -27.68
C VAL A 127 25.38 14.57 -28.74
N GLN A 128 24.47 14.13 -29.60
CA GLN A 128 24.84 13.28 -30.73
C GLN A 128 25.72 14.07 -31.69
N LYS A 129 26.96 13.61 -31.88
CA LYS A 129 27.95 14.28 -32.75
C LYS A 129 27.53 14.40 -34.22
N LYS A 130 26.63 13.54 -34.71
CA LYS A 130 26.17 13.54 -36.12
C LYS A 130 24.98 14.46 -36.39
N THR A 131 24.12 14.70 -35.39
CA THR A 131 22.84 15.40 -35.55
C THR A 131 22.73 16.65 -34.68
N GLY A 132 23.70 16.89 -33.78
CA GLY A 132 23.69 18.01 -32.84
C GLY A 132 22.58 17.93 -31.76
N GLN A 133 21.72 16.91 -31.80
CA GLN A 133 20.58 16.79 -30.89
C GLN A 133 21.02 16.25 -29.52
N LYS A 134 20.44 16.84 -28.47
CA LYS A 134 20.57 16.37 -27.08
C LYS A 134 19.67 15.15 -26.89
N VAL A 135 20.25 13.96 -26.93
CA VAL A 135 19.52 12.71 -26.72
C VAL A 135 19.82 12.19 -25.31
N ALA A 136 18.79 11.70 -24.62
CA ALA A 136 19.00 11.00 -23.36
C ALA A 136 19.64 9.63 -23.66
N GLN A 137 20.82 9.40 -23.09
CA GLN A 137 21.55 8.14 -23.19
C GLN A 137 21.67 7.55 -21.79
N TYR A 138 21.35 6.26 -21.68
CA TYR A 138 21.38 5.51 -20.44
C TYR A 138 22.70 4.75 -20.35
N VAL A 139 23.43 4.94 -19.25
CA VAL A 139 24.73 4.33 -19.00
C VAL A 139 24.67 3.51 -17.72
N CYS A 140 25.01 2.22 -17.77
CA CYS A 140 25.10 1.38 -16.58
C CYS A 140 26.50 1.42 -15.95
N ALA A 141 26.62 0.95 -14.71
CA ALA A 141 27.91 0.83 -14.01
C ALA A 141 28.95 -0.02 -14.78
N ASN A 142 28.48 -1.01 -15.56
CA ASN A 142 29.33 -1.87 -16.40
C ASN A 142 29.69 -1.23 -17.76
N GLY A 143 29.35 0.06 -17.98
CA GLY A 143 29.73 0.81 -19.17
C GLY A 143 28.85 0.61 -20.40
N HIS A 144 27.76 -0.16 -20.32
CA HIS A 144 26.82 -0.33 -21.42
C HIS A 144 26.04 0.96 -21.68
N LYS A 145 26.00 1.38 -22.95
CA LYS A 145 25.28 2.58 -23.41
C LYS A 145 24.09 2.15 -24.26
N ARG A 146 22.88 2.49 -23.83
CA ARG A 146 21.65 2.23 -24.60
C ARG A 146 20.71 3.44 -24.62
N PRO A 147 19.86 3.55 -25.65
CA PRO A 147 18.79 4.55 -25.67
C PRO A 147 17.61 4.17 -24.75
N ASP A 148 17.54 2.91 -24.32
CA ASP A 148 16.48 2.31 -23.54
C ASP A 148 17.00 1.70 -22.20
N ALA A 149 16.20 1.84 -21.15
CA ALA A 149 16.43 1.24 -19.83
C ALA A 149 15.11 0.67 -19.30
N HIS A 150 15.18 -0.39 -18.48
CA HIS A 150 14.00 -1.00 -17.92
C HIS A 150 13.63 -0.33 -16.59
N PHE A 151 12.38 0.11 -16.44
CA PHE A 151 11.88 0.73 -15.22
C PHE A 151 11.11 -0.29 -14.38
N HIS A 152 11.42 -0.38 -13.09
CA HIS A 152 10.71 -1.24 -12.15
C HIS A 152 9.68 -0.43 -11.35
N PRO A 153 8.39 -0.42 -11.75
CA PRO A 153 7.36 0.33 -11.04
C PRO A 153 7.14 -0.23 -9.63
N VAL A 154 6.77 0.65 -8.71
CA VAL A 154 6.31 0.25 -7.38
C VAL A 154 4.89 -0.27 -7.48
N GLN A 155 4.71 -1.51 -7.05
CA GLN A 155 3.42 -2.14 -6.93
C GLN A 155 2.75 -1.71 -5.62
N LYS A 156 1.44 -1.49 -5.69
CA LYS A 156 0.62 -1.09 -4.55
C LYS A 156 0.58 -2.23 -3.54
N GLY A 157 0.99 -1.96 -2.29
CA GLY A 157 0.98 -2.96 -1.23
C GLY A 157 -0.44 -3.21 -0.68
N THR A 158 -0.59 -4.32 0.07
CA THR A 158 -1.88 -4.74 0.67
C THR A 158 -2.54 -3.62 1.48
N PHE A 159 -1.75 -2.87 2.27
CA PHE A 159 -2.26 -1.75 3.06
C PHE A 159 -2.88 -0.65 2.20
N SER A 160 -2.23 -0.32 1.09
CA SER A 160 -2.76 0.69 0.18
C SER A 160 -4.03 0.19 -0.51
N HIS A 161 -4.14 -1.12 -0.77
CA HIS A 161 -5.39 -1.75 -1.22
C HIS A 161 -6.52 -1.63 -0.20
N THR A 162 -6.25 -1.94 1.07
CA THR A 162 -7.27 -1.83 2.13
C THR A 162 -7.76 -0.40 2.28
N VAL A 163 -6.87 0.60 2.19
CA VAL A 163 -7.24 2.01 2.36
C VAL A 163 -8.22 2.50 1.28
N TRP A 164 -7.96 2.24 -0.01
CA TRP A 164 -8.88 2.71 -1.05
C TRP A 164 -10.20 1.95 -1.05
N VAL A 165 -10.20 0.65 -0.70
CA VAL A 165 -11.44 -0.14 -0.55
C VAL A 165 -12.30 0.40 0.59
N ILE A 166 -11.70 0.69 1.75
CA ILE A 166 -12.43 1.29 2.88
C ILE A 166 -13.02 2.64 2.48
N ALA A 167 -12.23 3.51 1.84
CA ALA A 167 -12.70 4.81 1.37
C ALA A 167 -13.87 4.68 0.35
N LEU A 168 -13.80 3.70 -0.56
CA LEU A 168 -14.87 3.38 -1.50
C LEU A 168 -16.15 2.95 -0.78
N ILE A 169 -16.03 2.03 0.19
CA ILE A 169 -17.19 1.57 0.98
C ILE A 169 -17.85 2.74 1.70
N PHE A 170 -17.08 3.63 2.33
CA PHE A 170 -17.65 4.82 2.97
C PHE A 170 -18.31 5.77 1.96
N CYS A 171 -17.75 5.96 0.77
CA CYS A 171 -18.41 6.74 -0.28
C CYS A 171 -19.77 6.12 -0.68
N VAL A 172 -19.82 4.79 -0.85
CA VAL A 172 -21.05 4.06 -1.18
C VAL A 172 -22.07 4.19 -0.05
N ILE A 173 -21.67 4.03 1.20
CA ILE A 173 -22.54 4.22 2.36
C ILE A 173 -23.14 5.63 2.36
N VAL A 174 -22.31 6.67 2.20
CA VAL A 174 -22.79 8.06 2.19
C VAL A 174 -23.71 8.33 0.99
N LEU A 175 -23.50 7.69 -0.17
CA LEU A 175 -24.33 7.85 -1.35
C LEU A 175 -25.70 7.14 -1.24
N PHE A 176 -25.75 5.95 -0.66
CA PHE A 176 -26.94 5.08 -0.67
C PHE A 176 -27.72 5.04 0.64
N LEU A 177 -27.06 5.27 1.79
CA LEU A 177 -27.69 5.32 3.12
C LEU A 177 -27.98 6.76 3.58
N SER A 178 -27.90 7.74 2.66
CA SER A 178 -28.26 9.14 2.88
C SER A 178 -29.70 9.41 2.49
#